data_AF-A0A3M1UJF6-F1
#
_entry.id   AF-A0A3M1UJF6-F1
#
_cell.length_a   1.000
_cell.length_b   1.000
_cell.length_c   1.000
_cell.angle_alpha   90.00
_cell.angle_beta   90.00
_cell.angle_gamma   90.00
#
_symmetry.space_group_name_H-M   'P 1'
#
loop_
_entity.id
_entity.type
_entity.pdbx_description
1 polymer ?
#
loop_
_entity_poly.entity_id
_entity_poly.type
_entity_poly.pdbx_seq_one_letter_code
_entity_poly.pdbx_strand_id
1 'polypeptide(L)'
;MNSLLTAITGKSWDIEGGDDGAMIAMFFNETNDVTDPAADPTTDRDLQLNRSSLPETNCLSLADCVTQATLGELYQVDGFKGDPDESWLATIIDPKATDLHKVWEGDNAHPFVSVSFALSNFFQYNDQHVGWMDVDTGNQTATCNDYTGGYGADGCVQATGSGTLTGGGGDLSNGAVAHSDFDAHKYVPEPATLALLGAGALGFGWSRRRRAA
;
A
#
# COMPACT_ATOMS: atom_id res chain seq x y z
N MET A 1 -19.91 4.89 19.41
CA MET A 1 -19.64 3.54 18.85
C MET A 1 -18.72 3.77 17.67
N ASN A 2 -17.42 3.53 17.84
CA ASN A 2 -16.46 3.62 16.73
C ASN A 2 -16.56 2.30 15.99
N SER A 3 -17.25 2.27 14.85
CA SER A 3 -17.31 1.09 14.01
C SER A 3 -15.95 0.88 13.34
N LEU A 4 -15.65 -0.36 12.98
CA LEU A 4 -14.45 -0.68 12.20
C LEU A 4 -14.42 0.13 10.89
N LEU A 5 -15.59 0.36 10.29
CA LEU A 5 -15.76 1.20 9.12
C LEU A 5 -15.27 2.64 9.37
N THR A 6 -15.73 3.31 10.44
CA THR A 6 -15.28 4.67 10.79
C THR A 6 -13.78 4.73 11.07
N ALA A 7 -13.18 3.66 11.59
CA ALA A 7 -11.73 3.59 11.81
C ALA A 7 -10.93 3.48 10.50
N ILE A 8 -11.49 2.86 9.46
CA ILE A 8 -10.81 2.64 8.16
C ILE A 8 -11.01 3.81 7.21
N THR A 9 -12.22 4.36 7.16
CA THR A 9 -12.60 5.37 6.17
C THR A 9 -12.67 6.79 6.75
N GLY A 10 -12.51 6.95 8.06
CA GLY A 10 -12.74 8.23 8.76
C GLY A 10 -14.21 8.71 8.78
N LYS A 11 -15.08 8.18 7.89
CA LYS A 11 -16.54 8.39 7.81
C LYS A 11 -17.23 7.19 7.14
N SER A 12 -18.43 6.83 7.57
CA SER A 12 -19.13 5.58 7.18
C SER A 12 -19.62 5.46 5.72
N TRP A 13 -19.15 6.28 4.79
CA TRP A 13 -19.62 6.32 3.39
C TRP A 13 -18.50 6.73 2.44
N ASP A 14 -18.66 6.38 1.16
CA ASP A 14 -17.78 6.65 0.02
C ASP A 14 -17.18 8.05 0.08
N ILE A 15 -15.85 8.13 0.03
CA ILE A 15 -15.15 9.37 -0.27
C ILE A 15 -14.95 9.38 -1.78
N GLU A 16 -15.81 10.10 -2.48
CA GLU A 16 -15.71 10.39 -3.91
C GLU A 16 -15.28 11.86 -4.10
N GLY A 17 -14.40 12.09 -5.10
CA GLY A 17 -13.56 13.27 -5.29
C GLY A 17 -14.22 14.64 -5.10
N GLY A 18 -13.69 15.39 -4.12
CA GLY A 18 -13.99 16.81 -3.94
C GLY A 18 -12.95 17.57 -3.12
N ASP A 19 -12.24 16.89 -2.21
CA ASP A 19 -11.20 17.48 -1.36
C ASP A 19 -9.89 16.71 -1.49
N ASP A 20 -8.77 17.43 -1.46
CA ASP A 20 -7.44 16.80 -1.47
C ASP A 20 -7.15 16.11 -0.13
N GLY A 21 -6.68 14.87 -0.15
CA GLY A 21 -6.38 14.13 1.09
C GLY A 21 -5.49 12.92 0.90
N ALA A 22 -4.39 12.84 1.65
CA ALA A 22 -3.50 11.67 1.69
C ALA A 22 -4.17 10.49 2.39
N MET A 23 -4.11 9.31 1.76
CA MET A 23 -4.74 8.08 2.24
C MET A 23 -3.73 6.99 2.57
N ILE A 24 -2.69 6.84 1.73
CA ILE A 24 -1.67 5.81 1.90
C ILE A 24 -0.29 6.48 1.90
N ALA A 25 0.53 6.17 2.90
CA ALA A 25 1.94 6.51 2.93
C ALA A 25 2.76 5.23 2.95
N MET A 26 3.80 5.17 2.12
CA MET A 26 4.71 4.04 2.02
C MET A 26 6.10 4.48 2.44
N PHE A 27 6.75 3.67 3.26
CA PHE A 27 8.09 3.92 3.76
C PHE A 27 9.01 2.76 3.34
N PHE A 28 10.26 3.07 3.02
CA PHE A 28 11.29 2.05 2.88
C PHE A 28 12.04 1.87 4.19
N ASN A 29 12.06 0.63 4.66
CA ASN A 29 12.97 0.24 5.71
C ASN A 29 14.40 0.26 5.23
N GLU A 30 15.27 0.93 5.98
CA GLU A 30 16.70 0.82 5.77
C GLU A 30 17.18 -0.41 6.55
N THR A 31 17.68 -1.40 5.80
CA THR A 31 18.04 -2.77 6.20
C THR A 31 19.18 -2.88 7.22
N ASN A 32 19.15 -2.11 8.30
CA ASN A 32 19.96 -2.39 9.47
C ASN A 32 19.37 -3.64 10.12
N ASP A 33 19.66 -4.81 9.53
CA ASP A 33 19.21 -6.14 9.93
C ASP A 33 19.67 -6.44 11.35
N VAL A 34 18.97 -5.86 12.33
CA VAL A 34 19.13 -6.22 13.72
C VAL A 34 18.33 -7.50 13.90
N THR A 35 19.05 -8.61 13.74
CA THR A 35 18.60 -9.97 14.06
C THR A 35 18.13 -10.16 15.52
N ASP A 36 18.15 -9.11 16.35
CA ASP A 36 17.64 -9.10 17.72
C ASP A 36 16.51 -8.04 17.90
N PRO A 37 15.23 -8.44 17.83
CA PRO A 37 14.09 -7.55 18.03
C PRO A 37 13.97 -6.98 19.46
N ALA A 38 14.83 -7.42 20.41
CA ALA A 38 14.83 -6.92 21.78
C ALA A 38 15.84 -5.78 22.03
N ALA A 39 16.66 -5.40 21.04
CA ALA A 39 17.81 -4.52 21.28
C ALA A 39 17.48 -3.02 21.37
N ASP A 40 16.52 -2.51 20.58
CA ASP A 40 16.12 -1.09 20.62
C ASP A 40 14.83 -0.83 19.79
N PRO A 41 13.73 -0.31 20.39
CA PRO A 41 12.51 0.02 19.64
C PRO A 41 12.67 1.19 18.66
N THR A 42 13.78 1.92 18.72
CA THR A 42 14.12 3.01 17.80
C THR A 42 14.94 2.55 16.60
N THR A 43 15.43 1.31 16.61
CA THR A 43 16.07 0.74 15.43
C THR A 43 15.01 0.19 14.49
N ASP A 44 15.19 0.48 13.22
CA ASP A 44 14.32 0.02 12.14
C ASP A 44 14.41 -1.50 11.97
N ARG A 45 13.27 -2.19 11.88
CA ARG A 45 13.18 -3.64 11.68
C ARG A 45 12.03 -4.03 10.79
N ASP A 46 12.22 -5.09 10.01
CA ASP A 46 11.18 -5.59 9.11
C ASP A 46 10.02 -6.20 9.90
N LEU A 47 8.82 -5.68 9.63
CA LEU A 47 7.59 -6.24 10.18
C LEU A 47 7.33 -7.61 9.58
N GLN A 48 7.28 -8.63 10.44
CA GLN A 48 6.92 -9.97 10.02
C GLN A 48 5.40 -10.04 9.88
N LEU A 49 4.91 -10.09 8.64
CA LEU A 49 3.48 -10.12 8.30
C LEU A 49 3.00 -11.52 7.85
N ASN A 50 3.91 -12.51 7.78
CA ASN A 50 3.55 -13.86 7.37
C ASN A 50 2.84 -14.62 8.50
N ARG A 51 1.52 -14.62 8.44
CA ARG A 51 0.60 -15.31 9.36
C ARG A 51 0.85 -16.82 9.47
N SER A 52 1.44 -17.45 8.45
CA SER A 52 1.72 -18.89 8.48
C SER A 52 2.87 -19.25 9.41
N SER A 53 3.81 -18.33 9.63
CA SER A 53 4.97 -18.53 10.51
C SER A 53 4.82 -17.83 11.85
N LEU A 54 4.12 -16.69 11.90
CA LEU A 54 3.91 -15.86 13.08
C LEU A 54 2.49 -15.27 13.02
N PRO A 55 1.54 -15.82 13.80
CA PRO A 55 0.15 -15.35 13.78
C PRO A 55 0.01 -13.91 14.28
N GLU A 56 0.94 -13.48 15.14
CA GLU A 56 1.12 -12.09 15.55
C GLU A 56 2.37 -11.52 14.88
N THR A 57 2.33 -10.24 14.49
CA THR A 57 3.53 -9.55 13.99
C THR A 57 4.60 -9.43 15.08
N ASN A 58 5.87 -9.25 14.70
CA ASN A 58 7.02 -9.14 15.61
C ASN A 58 7.11 -7.79 16.37
N CYS A 59 5.98 -7.17 16.69
CA CYS A 59 5.93 -5.98 17.54
C CYS A 59 5.53 -6.31 18.98
N LEU A 60 6.03 -5.50 19.91
CA LEU A 60 5.70 -5.57 21.34
C LEU A 60 4.36 -4.92 21.69
N SER A 61 3.85 -4.02 20.83
CA SER A 61 2.57 -3.33 21.00
C SER A 61 2.09 -2.73 19.67
N LEU A 62 0.83 -2.30 19.59
CA LEU A 62 0.33 -1.53 18.44
C LEU A 62 1.14 -0.25 18.20
N ALA A 63 1.52 0.47 19.27
CA ALA A 63 2.30 1.70 19.15
C ALA A 63 3.70 1.43 18.53
N ASP A 64 4.29 0.30 18.89
CA ASP A 64 5.57 -0.16 18.34
C ASP A 64 5.41 -0.56 16.87
N CYS A 65 4.34 -1.26 16.47
CA CYS A 65 4.07 -1.51 15.05
C CYS A 65 3.89 -0.23 14.23
N VAL A 66 3.15 0.76 14.76
CA VAL A 66 2.95 2.05 14.08
C VAL A 66 4.27 2.80 13.96
N THR A 67 5.10 2.74 14.99
CA THR A 67 6.44 3.35 14.97
C THR A 67 7.29 2.68 13.89
N GLN A 68 7.42 1.35 13.90
CA GLN A 68 8.20 0.60 12.92
C GLN A 68 7.70 0.78 11.48
N ALA A 69 6.38 0.82 11.26
CA ALA A 69 5.81 1.11 9.95
C ALA A 69 6.12 2.52 9.41
N THR A 70 6.64 3.42 10.24
CA THR A 70 6.92 4.83 9.89
C THR A 70 8.36 5.28 10.16
N LEU A 71 9.24 4.40 10.67
CA LEU A 71 10.64 4.73 10.99
C LEU A 71 11.53 4.90 9.74
N GLY A 72 11.15 4.28 8.62
CA GLY A 72 11.89 4.32 7.37
C GLY A 72 11.84 5.67 6.63
N GLU A 73 12.49 5.72 5.47
CA GLU A 73 12.40 6.88 4.58
C GLU A 73 11.05 6.91 3.88
N LEU A 74 10.36 8.07 3.91
CA LEU A 74 9.10 8.23 3.18
C LEU A 74 9.37 8.05 1.68
N TYR A 75 8.81 6.99 1.12
CA TYR A 75 8.96 6.67 -0.29
C TYR A 75 7.86 7.30 -1.12
N GLN A 76 6.62 7.29 -0.62
CA GLN A 76 5.47 7.64 -1.45
C GLN A 76 4.26 8.04 -0.62
N VAL A 77 3.45 8.95 -1.16
CA VAL A 77 2.13 9.29 -0.62
C VAL A 77 1.09 9.28 -1.74
N ASP A 78 0.01 8.53 -1.54
CA ASP A 78 -1.13 8.43 -2.45
C ASP A 78 -2.42 8.87 -1.75
N GLY A 79 -3.36 9.43 -2.52
CA GLY A 79 -4.63 9.93 -2.00
C GLY A 79 -5.52 10.53 -3.07
N PHE A 80 -6.45 11.38 -2.62
CA PHE A 80 -7.38 12.12 -3.47
C PHE A 80 -6.77 13.45 -3.91
N LYS A 81 -6.62 13.70 -5.20
CA LYS A 81 -6.08 14.92 -5.80
C LYS A 81 -7.16 15.70 -6.60
N GLY A 82 -8.41 15.32 -6.40
CA GLY A 82 -9.57 15.92 -7.07
C GLY A 82 -9.91 15.26 -8.41
N ASP A 83 -9.40 14.06 -8.66
CA ASP A 83 -9.78 13.27 -9.82
C ASP A 83 -11.08 12.50 -9.54
N PRO A 84 -12.11 12.59 -10.40
CA PRO A 84 -13.34 11.82 -10.24
C PRO A 84 -13.15 10.31 -10.18
N ASP A 85 -12.05 9.77 -10.72
CA ASP A 85 -11.76 8.33 -10.70
C ASP A 85 -11.11 7.85 -9.40
N GLU A 86 -10.73 8.79 -8.52
CA GLU A 86 -10.25 8.45 -7.19
C GLU A 86 -11.38 8.01 -6.27
N SER A 87 -11.16 6.91 -5.59
CA SER A 87 -12.14 6.33 -4.67
C SER A 87 -11.48 5.64 -3.49
N TRP A 88 -12.17 5.67 -2.36
CA TRP A 88 -11.93 4.79 -1.22
C TRP A 88 -13.27 4.26 -0.73
N LEU A 89 -13.55 3.00 -1.08
CA LEU A 89 -14.78 2.31 -0.75
C LEU A 89 -14.49 1.27 0.32
N ALA A 90 -15.27 1.27 1.40
CA ALA A 90 -15.28 0.20 2.36
C ALA A 90 -16.70 -0.30 2.61
N THR A 91 -16.90 -1.60 2.47
CA THR A 91 -18.20 -2.26 2.57
C THR A 91 -18.21 -3.21 3.75
N ILE A 92 -19.21 -3.08 4.63
CA ILE A 92 -19.47 -4.05 5.69
C ILE A 92 -20.00 -5.33 5.06
N ILE A 93 -19.31 -6.45 5.27
CA ILE A 93 -19.74 -7.79 4.85
C ILE A 93 -20.59 -8.43 5.95
N ASP A 94 -20.18 -8.30 7.21
CA ASP A 94 -20.90 -8.82 8.38
C ASP A 94 -21.36 -7.65 9.27
N PRO A 95 -22.66 -7.53 9.61
CA PRO A 95 -23.17 -6.45 10.47
C PRO A 95 -22.48 -6.38 11.85
N LYS A 96 -21.86 -7.47 12.31
CA LYS A 96 -21.03 -7.49 13.53
C LYS A 96 -19.79 -6.59 13.42
N ALA A 97 -19.37 -6.17 12.23
CA ALA A 97 -18.28 -5.20 12.03
C ALA A 97 -18.50 -3.83 12.68
N THR A 98 -19.75 -3.55 13.10
CA THR A 98 -20.09 -2.34 13.87
C THR A 98 -19.67 -2.40 15.34
N ASP A 99 -19.19 -3.55 15.81
CA ASP A 99 -18.79 -3.84 17.19
C ASP A 99 -17.39 -4.44 17.22
N LEU A 100 -16.39 -3.64 17.61
CA LEU A 100 -14.97 -4.05 17.58
C LEU A 100 -14.68 -5.31 18.40
N HIS A 101 -15.43 -5.53 19.50
CA HIS A 101 -15.24 -6.72 20.31
C HIS A 101 -15.67 -7.99 19.54
N LYS A 102 -16.76 -7.91 18.78
CA LYS A 102 -17.23 -9.03 17.94
C LYS A 102 -16.31 -9.32 16.76
N VAL A 103 -15.63 -8.29 16.24
CA VAL A 103 -14.60 -8.49 15.21
C VAL A 103 -13.39 -9.19 15.84
N TRP A 104 -12.95 -8.74 17.01
CA TRP A 104 -11.82 -9.34 17.73
C TRP A 104 -12.08 -10.82 18.09
N GLU A 105 -13.28 -11.15 18.59
CA GLU A 105 -13.68 -12.56 18.86
C GLU A 105 -13.98 -13.37 17.57
N GLY A 106 -14.08 -12.71 16.42
CA GLY A 106 -14.46 -13.33 15.16
C GLY A 106 -13.41 -14.30 14.63
N ASP A 107 -13.85 -15.32 13.90
CA ASP A 107 -12.96 -16.26 13.20
C ASP A 107 -11.99 -15.49 12.29
N ASN A 108 -10.71 -15.88 12.35
CA ASN A 108 -9.62 -15.24 11.64
C ASN A 108 -9.64 -15.42 10.12
N ALA A 109 -10.51 -16.32 9.62
CA ALA A 109 -10.82 -16.53 8.22
C ALA A 109 -12.14 -15.88 7.79
N HIS A 110 -12.94 -15.36 8.73
CA HIS A 110 -14.23 -14.75 8.42
C HIS A 110 -14.08 -13.26 8.10
N PRO A 111 -14.47 -12.81 6.89
CA PRO A 111 -14.36 -11.41 6.50
C PRO A 111 -15.49 -10.56 7.10
N PHE A 112 -15.14 -9.43 7.70
CA PHE A 112 -16.06 -8.46 8.29
C PHE A 112 -16.24 -7.21 7.42
N VAL A 113 -15.17 -6.78 6.74
CA VAL A 113 -15.15 -5.61 5.87
C VAL A 113 -14.36 -5.95 4.61
N SER A 114 -14.83 -5.47 3.46
CA SER A 114 -14.03 -5.38 2.23
C SER A 114 -13.71 -3.92 1.95
N VAL A 115 -12.53 -3.65 1.41
CA VAL A 115 -12.07 -2.32 1.04
C VAL A 115 -11.55 -2.37 -0.39
N SER A 116 -11.83 -1.35 -1.18
CA SER A 116 -11.24 -1.12 -2.50
C SER A 116 -10.89 0.35 -2.65
N PHE A 117 -9.79 0.64 -3.34
CA PHE A 117 -9.36 2.01 -3.56
C PHE A 117 -8.72 2.20 -4.94
N ALA A 118 -8.81 3.43 -5.41
CA ALA A 118 -8.16 3.94 -6.61
C ALA A 118 -7.67 5.35 -6.26
N LEU A 119 -6.36 5.61 -6.32
CA LEU A 119 -5.74 6.81 -5.74
C LEU A 119 -4.69 7.41 -6.68
N SER A 120 -4.54 8.74 -6.60
CA SER A 120 -3.45 9.46 -7.25
C SER A 120 -2.23 9.57 -6.35
N ASN A 121 -1.09 9.84 -6.95
CA ASN A 121 0.16 10.10 -6.28
C ASN A 121 0.34 11.60 -5.97
N PHE A 122 0.62 11.90 -4.71
CA PHE A 122 1.01 13.24 -4.25
C PHE A 122 2.51 13.42 -4.19
N PHE A 123 3.20 12.37 -3.77
CA PHE A 123 4.63 12.40 -3.52
C PHE A 123 5.24 11.08 -3.92
N GLN A 124 6.40 11.16 -4.58
CA GLN A 124 7.27 10.04 -4.88
C GLN A 124 8.72 10.44 -4.56
N TYR A 125 9.44 9.55 -3.89
CA TYR A 125 10.85 9.71 -3.63
C TYR A 125 11.64 9.89 -4.93
N ASN A 126 12.63 10.78 -4.91
CA ASN A 126 13.46 11.16 -6.05
C ASN A 126 12.70 11.72 -7.26
N ASP A 127 11.48 12.24 -7.07
CA ASP A 127 10.67 12.86 -8.14
C ASP A 127 10.49 11.94 -9.37
N GLN A 128 10.52 10.62 -9.14
CA GLN A 128 10.26 9.67 -10.22
C GLN A 128 8.79 9.74 -10.59
N HIS A 129 8.52 9.80 -11.89
CA HIS A 129 7.15 9.84 -12.35
C HIS A 129 6.48 8.48 -12.10
N VAL A 130 5.43 8.47 -11.29
CA VAL A 130 4.51 7.34 -11.18
C VAL A 130 3.59 7.39 -12.39
N GLY A 131 3.61 6.33 -13.22
CA GLY A 131 2.73 6.27 -14.37
C GLY A 131 1.29 5.96 -13.97
N TRP A 132 0.38 6.21 -14.90
CA TRP A 132 -1.04 5.95 -14.72
C TRP A 132 -1.42 4.53 -15.14
N MET A 133 -2.51 4.04 -14.58
CA MET A 133 -3.08 2.72 -14.80
C MET A 133 -4.60 2.84 -14.90
N ASP A 134 -5.17 2.02 -15.78
CA ASP A 134 -6.61 1.89 -15.98
C ASP A 134 -7.24 1.22 -14.75
N VAL A 135 -8.29 1.83 -14.19
CA VAL A 135 -8.92 1.40 -12.92
C VAL A 135 -9.54 0.00 -13.05
N ASP A 136 -10.09 -0.34 -14.22
CA ASP A 136 -10.79 -1.62 -14.44
C ASP A 136 -9.81 -2.79 -14.60
N THR A 137 -8.71 -2.55 -15.31
CA THR A 137 -7.78 -3.61 -15.70
C THR A 137 -6.49 -3.63 -14.90
N GLY A 138 -6.19 -2.54 -14.18
CA GLY A 138 -4.92 -2.33 -13.49
C GLY A 138 -3.71 -2.18 -14.43
N ASN A 139 -3.93 -2.15 -15.74
CA ASN A 139 -2.87 -2.10 -16.74
C ASN A 139 -2.63 -0.68 -17.23
N GLN A 140 -1.40 -0.41 -17.68
CA GLN A 140 -1.10 0.79 -18.42
C GLN A 140 -1.71 0.68 -19.82
N THR A 141 -2.76 1.47 -20.09
CA THR A 141 -3.38 1.58 -21.42
C THR A 141 -2.88 2.83 -22.14
N ALA A 142 -3.01 2.86 -23.47
CA ALA A 142 -2.61 4.03 -24.26
C ALA A 142 -3.41 5.29 -23.88
N THR A 143 -4.61 5.13 -23.33
CA THR A 143 -5.47 6.23 -22.85
C THR A 143 -4.95 6.84 -21.56
N CYS A 144 -4.37 6.04 -20.65
CA CYS A 144 -3.76 6.54 -19.42
C CYS A 144 -2.35 7.14 -19.61
N ASN A 145 -1.73 6.98 -20.79
CA ASN A 145 -0.37 7.46 -21.04
C ASN A 145 -0.29 8.94 -21.47
N ASP A 146 -1.40 9.59 -21.77
CA ASP A 146 -1.43 10.88 -22.48
C ASP A 146 -2.09 12.01 -21.68
N TYR A 147 -2.02 11.96 -20.35
CA TYR A 147 -2.69 12.97 -19.53
C TYR A 147 -1.90 14.26 -19.39
N THR A 148 -1.99 15.09 -20.43
CA THR A 148 -1.54 16.49 -20.44
C THR A 148 -2.64 17.49 -20.02
N GLY A 149 -3.82 17.00 -19.59
CA GLY A 149 -5.09 17.74 -19.62
C GLY A 149 -5.80 18.07 -18.30
N GLY A 150 -5.33 17.62 -17.14
CA GLY A 150 -5.87 17.98 -15.80
C GLY A 150 -7.08 17.14 -15.33
N TYR A 151 -7.15 16.77 -14.05
CA TYR A 151 -8.00 15.70 -13.48
C TYR A 151 -9.45 15.64 -13.99
N GLY A 152 -9.84 14.51 -14.59
CA GLY A 152 -11.16 14.32 -15.18
C GLY A 152 -11.43 12.82 -15.32
N ALA A 153 -12.71 12.42 -15.33
CA ALA A 153 -13.15 11.02 -15.35
C ALA A 153 -12.69 10.28 -16.63
N ASP A 154 -11.45 9.83 -16.66
CA ASP A 154 -10.74 9.20 -17.77
C ASP A 154 -10.45 7.72 -17.51
N GLY A 155 -10.81 7.22 -16.33
CA GLY A 155 -10.62 5.86 -15.87
C GLY A 155 -9.18 5.57 -15.44
N CYS A 156 -8.38 6.59 -15.12
CA CYS A 156 -6.96 6.43 -14.84
C CYS A 156 -6.61 6.89 -13.42
N VAL A 157 -5.85 6.07 -12.71
CA VAL A 157 -5.27 6.40 -11.40
C VAL A 157 -3.81 5.98 -11.34
N GLN A 158 -3.13 6.21 -10.22
CA GLN A 158 -1.71 5.87 -10.04
C GLN A 158 -1.48 4.72 -9.05
N ALA A 159 -2.51 4.34 -8.29
CA ALA A 159 -2.52 3.16 -7.44
C ALA A 159 -3.95 2.62 -7.35
N THR A 160 -4.12 1.30 -7.45
CA THR A 160 -5.37 0.64 -7.07
C THR A 160 -5.09 -0.45 -6.06
N GLY A 161 -6.11 -0.86 -5.33
CA GLY A 161 -5.99 -2.00 -4.47
C GLY A 161 -7.31 -2.40 -3.85
N SER A 162 -7.28 -3.56 -3.22
CA SER A 162 -8.43 -4.10 -2.52
C SER A 162 -7.98 -5.03 -1.42
N GLY A 163 -8.85 -5.29 -0.48
CA GLY A 163 -8.57 -6.22 0.58
C GLY A 163 -9.76 -6.50 1.44
N THR A 164 -9.54 -7.36 2.43
CA THR A 164 -10.53 -7.65 3.45
C THR A 164 -9.93 -7.52 4.83
N LEU A 165 -10.79 -7.19 5.79
CA LEU A 165 -10.49 -7.34 7.19
C LEU A 165 -11.21 -8.56 7.72
N THR A 166 -10.44 -9.49 8.30
CA THR A 166 -10.96 -10.69 8.92
C THR A 166 -10.92 -10.60 10.45
N GLY A 167 -11.65 -11.50 11.12
CA GLY A 167 -11.75 -11.50 12.57
C GLY A 167 -10.40 -11.64 13.29
N GLY A 168 -10.34 -11.24 14.55
CA GLY A 168 -9.11 -11.26 15.34
C GLY A 168 -8.80 -12.58 16.03
N GLY A 169 -9.59 -13.64 15.84
CA GLY A 169 -9.38 -14.96 16.44
C GLY A 169 -9.52 -15.04 17.97
N GLY A 170 -9.76 -13.91 18.64
CA GLY A 170 -9.72 -13.77 20.10
C GLY A 170 -8.30 -13.88 20.69
N ASP A 171 -7.27 -13.96 19.85
CA ASP A 171 -5.88 -14.21 20.27
C ASP A 171 -4.95 -13.02 20.04
N LEU A 172 -5.38 -11.98 19.31
CA LEU A 172 -4.61 -10.74 19.16
C LEU A 172 -4.39 -10.05 20.52
N SER A 173 -3.13 -9.90 20.92
CA SER A 173 -2.75 -9.42 22.26
C SER A 173 -2.15 -8.00 22.32
N ASN A 174 -1.83 -7.40 21.18
CA ASN A 174 -1.11 -6.12 21.09
C ASN A 174 -2.01 -4.86 20.95
N GLY A 175 -3.33 -5.02 21.12
CA GLY A 175 -4.33 -3.96 20.87
C GLY A 175 -4.91 -3.96 19.45
N ALA A 176 -4.44 -4.86 18.57
CA ALA A 176 -5.11 -5.14 17.30
C ALA A 176 -6.44 -5.89 17.54
N VAL A 177 -7.40 -5.67 16.65
CA VAL A 177 -8.78 -6.21 16.76
C VAL A 177 -9.22 -7.02 15.55
N ALA A 178 -8.43 -7.02 14.48
CA ALA A 178 -8.72 -7.67 13.22
C ALA A 178 -7.40 -7.98 12.50
N HIS A 179 -7.45 -8.91 11.56
CA HIS A 179 -6.39 -9.07 10.57
C HIS A 179 -6.79 -8.37 9.27
N SER A 180 -5.80 -8.02 8.47
CA SER A 180 -5.99 -7.45 7.14
C SER A 180 -5.25 -8.26 6.09
N ASP A 181 -5.86 -8.39 4.92
CA ASP A 181 -5.23 -8.93 3.72
C ASP A 181 -5.53 -7.99 2.56
N PHE A 182 -4.51 -7.34 2.03
CA PHE A 182 -4.63 -6.29 1.02
C PHE A 182 -3.66 -6.58 -0.14
N ASP A 183 -4.23 -6.56 -1.34
CA ASP A 183 -3.49 -6.58 -2.59
C ASP A 183 -3.57 -5.19 -3.22
N ALA A 184 -2.42 -4.62 -3.55
CA ALA A 184 -2.32 -3.33 -4.21
C ALA A 184 -1.49 -3.44 -5.48
N HIS A 185 -1.93 -2.71 -6.50
CA HIS A 185 -1.25 -2.58 -7.79
C HIS A 185 -0.83 -1.14 -7.98
N LYS A 186 0.43 -0.96 -8.34
CA LYS A 186 0.99 0.34 -8.68
C LYS A 186 1.96 0.18 -9.83
N TYR A 187 1.78 1.01 -10.85
CA TYR A 187 2.72 1.06 -11.95
C TYR A 187 3.94 1.91 -11.58
N VAL A 188 5.06 1.25 -11.33
CA VAL A 188 6.36 1.90 -11.17
C VAL A 188 7.14 1.67 -12.47
N PRO A 189 7.42 2.72 -13.26
CA PRO A 189 8.22 2.56 -14.47
C PRO A 189 9.57 1.92 -14.12
N GLU A 190 9.88 0.77 -14.73
CA GLU A 190 11.04 -0.05 -14.34
C GLU A 190 12.36 0.74 -14.47
N PRO A 191 13.04 1.09 -13.35
CA PRO A 191 14.33 1.77 -13.43
C PRO A 191 15.43 0.78 -13.84
N ALA A 192 15.27 -0.49 -13.46
CA ALA A 192 16.28 -1.53 -13.55
C ALA A 192 16.42 -2.13 -14.96
N THR A 193 15.34 -2.29 -15.72
CA THR A 193 15.44 -2.81 -17.10
C THR A 193 16.07 -1.82 -18.04
N LEU A 194 15.82 -0.51 -17.86
CA LEU A 194 16.55 0.55 -18.57
C LEU A 194 18.03 0.58 -18.19
N ALA A 195 18.36 0.44 -16.91
CA ALA A 195 19.76 0.37 -16.46
C ALA A 195 20.47 -0.88 -16.99
N LEU A 196 19.79 -2.03 -16.99
CA LEU A 196 20.34 -3.31 -17.48
C LEU A 196 20.49 -3.30 -19.01
N LEU A 197 19.53 -2.73 -19.72
CA LEU A 197 19.62 -2.51 -21.17
C LEU A 197 20.78 -1.56 -21.50
N GLY A 198 20.95 -0.48 -20.74
CA GLY A 198 22.07 0.45 -20.86
C GLY A 198 23.41 -0.22 -20.62
N ALA A 199 23.54 -0.99 -19.54
CA ALA A 199 24.74 -1.77 -19.23
C ALA A 199 25.04 -2.83 -20.30
N GLY A 200 24.00 -3.50 -20.80
CA GLY A 200 24.11 -4.46 -21.91
C GLY A 200 24.63 -3.80 -23.19
N ALA A 201 24.07 -2.64 -23.57
CA ALA A 201 24.50 -1.88 -24.75
C ALA A 201 25.97 -1.42 -24.64
N LEU A 202 26.39 -0.96 -23.46
CA LEU A 202 27.79 -0.61 -23.18
C LEU A 202 28.71 -1.83 -23.31
N GLY A 203 28.29 -2.98 -22.77
CA GLY A 203 29.01 -4.26 -22.90
C GLY A 203 29.20 -4.69 -24.36
N PHE A 204 28.15 -4.59 -25.17
CA PHE A 204 28.22 -4.89 -26.61
C PHE A 204 29.14 -3.91 -27.35
N GLY A 205 29.06 -2.61 -27.06
CA GLY A 205 29.94 -1.59 -27.64
C GLY A 205 31.41 -1.86 -27.35
N TRP A 206 31.76 -2.20 -26.10
CA TRP A 206 33.13 -2.57 -25.73
C TRP A 206 33.58 -3.83 -26.47
N SER A 207 32.73 -4.87 -26.54
CA SER A 207 33.07 -6.13 -27.20
C SER A 207 33.44 -5.96 -28.67
N ARG A 208 32.78 -5.05 -29.38
CA ARG A 208 33.10 -4.71 -30.78
C ARG A 208 34.44 -4.00 -30.92
N ARG A 209 34.76 -3.09 -29.99
CA ARG A 209 36.05 -2.38 -29.99
C ARG A 209 37.25 -3.33 -29.83
N ARG A 210 37.10 -4.39 -29.03
CA ARG A 210 38.13 -5.44 -28.87
C ARG A 210 38.30 -6.35 -30.08
N ARG A 211 37.31 -6.45 -30.98
CA ARG A 211 37.43 -7.25 -32.20
C ARG A 211 38.01 -6.47 -33.38
N ALA A 212 37.99 -5.14 -33.31
CA ALA A 212 38.49 -4.26 -34.36
C ALA A 212 39.93 -3.76 -34.12
N ALA A 213 40.46 -3.97 -32.92
CA ALA A 213 41.86 -3.77 -32.57
C ALA A 213 42.60 -5.12 -32.63
#